data_AF-A0A7C4YQD6-F1
#
_entry.id   AF-A0A7C4YQD6-F1
#
_cell.length_a   1.000
_cell.length_b   1.000
_cell.length_c   1.000
_cell.angle_alpha   90.00
_cell.angle_beta   90.00
_cell.angle_gamma   90.00
#
_symmetry.space_group_name_H-M   'P 1'
#
loop_
_entity.id
_entity.type
_entity.pdbx_description
1 polymer ?
#
loop_
_entity_poly.entity_id
_entity_poly.type
_entity_poly.pdbx_seq_one_letter_code
_entity_poly.pdbx_strand_id
1 'polypeptide(L)' 'MQLTRAGVSAGCLSIPVRYVHSPSEMVDYSDVQNSVKLLTALLRVKIDLGK' A
#
# COMPACT_ATOMS: atom_id res chain seq x y z
N MET A 1 -5.26 7.15 -10.48
CA MET A 1 -3.88 6.94 -11.00
C MET A 1 -3.01 8.08 -10.48
N GLN A 2 -1.78 7.82 -10.03
CA GLN A 2 -0.88 8.90 -9.69
C GLN A 2 -0.50 9.63 -10.98
N LEU A 3 -1.00 10.86 -11.15
CA LEU A 3 -0.93 11.63 -12.40
C LEU A 3 -0.06 12.89 -12.28
N THR A 4 0.70 13.02 -11.18
CA THR A 4 1.52 14.20 -10.89
C THR A 4 2.95 14.05 -11.42
N ARG A 5 3.55 15.21 -11.78
CA ARG A 5 4.97 15.52 -12.12
C ARG A 5 5.92 14.31 -12.24
N ALA A 6 6.49 14.13 -13.44
CA ALA A 6 7.47 13.11 -13.73
C ALA A 6 8.66 13.15 -12.75
N GLY A 7 9.15 11.98 -12.34
CA GLY A 7 10.33 11.84 -11.48
C GLY A 7 10.03 11.68 -9.99
N VAL A 8 8.82 11.99 -9.51
CA VAL A 8 8.43 11.76 -8.11
C VAL A 8 8.14 10.27 -7.89
N SER A 9 8.82 9.66 -6.91
CA SER A 9 8.61 8.26 -6.57
C SER A 9 7.16 8.00 -6.14
N ALA A 10 6.60 6.95 -6.72
CA ALA A 10 5.18 6.65 -6.74
C ALA A 10 4.97 5.19 -6.34
N GLY A 11 3.96 4.89 -5.55
CA GLY A 11 3.65 3.51 -5.19
C GLY A 11 2.22 3.34 -4.72
N CYS A 12 1.69 2.13 -4.91
CA CYS A 12 0.41 1.73 -4.35
C CYS A 12 0.67 0.59 -3.37
N LEU A 13 0.05 0.68 -2.18
CA LEU A 13 -0.05 -0.43 -1.24
C LEU A 13 -1.52 -0.83 -1.16
N SER A 14 -1.84 -2.03 -1.62
CA SER A 14 -3.18 -2.60 -1.54
C SER A 14 -3.18 -3.84 -0.65
N ILE A 15 -4.35 -4.14 -0.08
CA ILE A 15 -4.59 -5.33 0.73
C ILE A 15 -5.40 -6.31 -0.14
N PRO A 16 -5.00 -7.59 -0.27
CA PRO A 16 -5.78 -8.59 -0.99
C PRO A 16 -7.19 -8.71 -0.40
N VAL A 17 -8.19 -8.72 -1.28
CA VAL A 17 -9.60 -8.70 -0.90
C VAL A 17 -10.42 -9.64 -1.79
N ARG A 18 -11.43 -10.28 -1.21
CA ARG A 18 -12.48 -11.02 -1.93
C ARG A 18 -13.77 -10.21 -1.94
N TYR A 19 -14.54 -10.37 -3.01
CA TYR A 19 -15.84 -9.70 -3.25
C TYR A 19 -15.72 -8.18 -3.41
N VAL A 20 -14.66 -7.71 -4.06
CA VAL A 20 -14.48 -6.28 -4.35
C VAL A 20 -15.73 -5.70 -5.03
N HIS A 21 -16.17 -4.52 -4.57
CA HIS A 21 -17.41 -3.84 -4.97
C HIS A 21 -18.71 -4.47 -4.45
N SER A 22 -18.66 -5.34 -3.44
CA SER A 22 -19.84 -5.83 -2.74
C SER A 22 -20.06 -5.08 -1.42
N PRO A 23 -21.29 -4.96 -0.89
CA PRO A 23 -21.53 -4.33 0.42
C PRO A 23 -20.82 -5.03 1.59
N SER A 24 -20.42 -6.28 1.40
CA SER A 24 -19.60 -7.04 2.34
C SER A 24 -18.41 -7.63 1.60
N GLU A 25 -17.22 -7.15 1.95
CA GLU A 25 -15.93 -7.62 1.42
C GLU A 25 -15.17 -8.39 2.50
N MET A 26 -14.23 -9.23 2.10
CA MET A 26 -13.46 -10.06 3.03
C MET A 26 -11.96 -9.95 2.76
N VAL A 27 -11.20 -9.72 3.82
CA VAL A 27 -9.73 -9.62 3.81
C VAL A 27 -9.15 -10.58 4.84
N ASP A 28 -7.90 -10.99 4.65
CA ASP A 28 -7.16 -11.68 5.71
C ASP A 28 -6.69 -10.65 6.74
N TYR A 29 -6.97 -10.89 8.02
CA TYR A 29 -6.58 -9.98 9.09
C TYR A 29 -5.07 -9.81 9.20
N SER A 30 -4.30 -10.86 8.92
CA SER A 30 -2.84 -10.81 8.93
C SER A 30 -2.28 -9.93 7.82
N ASP A 31 -2.90 -9.91 6.63
CA ASP A 31 -2.53 -9.02 5.54
C ASP A 31 -2.75 -7.56 5.93
N VAL A 32 -3.88 -7.23 6.57
CA VAL A 32 -4.14 -5.89 7.10
C VAL A 32 -3.04 -5.46 8.07
N GLN A 33 -2.73 -6.30 9.05
CA GLN A 33 -1.70 -6.00 10.05
C GLN A 33 -0.31 -5.83 9.43
N ASN A 34 0.05 -6.65 8.45
CA ASN A 34 1.33 -6.57 7.77
C ASN A 34 1.43 -5.36 6.84
N SER A 35 0.34 -4.96 6.18
CA SER A 35 0.27 -3.70 5.42
C SER A 35 0.49 -2.49 6.32
N VAL A 36 -0.08 -2.47 7.54
CA VAL A 36 0.16 -1.40 8.53
C VAL A 36 1.63 -1.35 8.95
N LYS A 37 2.25 -2.51 9.23
CA LYS A 37 3.68 -2.58 9.57
C LYS A 37 4.54 -2.06 8.43
N LEU A 38 4.27 -2.49 7.19
CA LEU A 38 5.00 -2.07 6.00
C LEU A 38 4.90 -0.56 5.79
N LEU A 39 3.69 0.00 5.79
CA LEU A 39 3.48 1.44 5.62
C LEU A 39 4.19 2.25 6.71
N THR A 40 4.08 1.80 7.97
CA THR A 40 4.70 2.50 9.09
C THR A 40 6.22 2.44 9.01
N ALA A 41 6.80 1.31 8.61
CA ALA A 41 8.24 1.19 8.39
C ALA A 41 8.70 2.12 7.25
N LEU A 42 7.94 2.19 6.16
CA LEU A 42 8.19 3.04 4.99
C LEU A 42 8.25 4.52 5.37
N LEU A 43 7.35 4.97 6.26
CA LEU A 43 7.31 6.36 6.72
C LEU A 43 8.38 6.72 7.76
N ARG A 44 8.91 5.73 8.50
CA ARG A 44 9.86 5.97 9.59
C ARG A 44 11.32 5.97 9.14
N VAL A 45 11.62 5.30 8.04
CA VAL A 45 13.00 5.13 7.55
C VAL A 45 13.13 5.85 6.21
N LYS A 46 14.23 6.58 6.03
CA LYS A 46 14.56 7.11 4.70
C LYS A 46 14.87 5.94 3.78
N ILE A 47 14.05 5.77 2.75
CA ILE A 47 14.26 4.74 1.74
C ILE A 47 15.09 5.33 0.60
N ASP A 48 16.19 4.66 0.30
CA ASP A 48 16.92 4.88 -0.94
C ASP A 48 16.36 3.93 -2.01
N LEU A 49 15.94 4.51 -3.13
CA LEU A 49 15.36 3.78 -4.27
C LEU A 49 16.36 3.62 -5.42
N GLY A 50 17.65 3.94 -5.20
CA GLY A 50 18.73 3.67 -6.16
C GLY A 50 18.67 4.55 -7.41
N LYS A 51 18.40 5.85 -7.24
CA LYS A 51 18.52 6.85 -8.30
C LYS A 51 19.66 7.81 -8.02
#